data_AF-A0AAP1YDV1-F1
#
_entry.id   AF-A0AAP1YDV1-F1
#
_cell.length_a   1.000
_cell.length_b   1.000
_cell.length_c   1.000
_cell.angle_alpha   90.00
_cell.angle_beta   90.00
_cell.angle_gamma   90.00
#
_symmetry.space_group_name_H-M   'P 1'
#
loop_
_entity.id
_entity.type
_entity.pdbx_description
1 polymer ?
#
loop_
_entity_poly.entity_id
_entity_poly.type
_entity_poly.pdbx_seq_one_letter_code
_entity_poly.pdbx_strand_id
1 'polypeptide(L)' 'MFERALKNLGHVETGEMYAFERALVAGGKMVVDRLAKVRLHQHLTILRQLAAPSFPASISSDIKQMNGPR' A
#
# COMPACT_ATOMS: atom_id res chain seq x y z
N MET A 1 13.51 2.70 3.56
CA MET A 1 12.26 3.10 4.28
C MET A 1 11.78 1.97 5.18
N PHE A 2 11.62 0.77 4.63
CA PHE A 2 11.17 -0.42 5.36
C PHE A 2 11.99 -0.73 6.62
N GLU A 3 13.32 -0.78 6.54
CA GLU A 3 14.19 -1.03 7.71
C GLU A 3 13.99 -0.03 8.85
N ARG A 4 13.76 1.25 8.51
CA ARG A 4 13.48 2.29 9.53
C ARG A 4 12.10 2.11 10.14
N ALA A 5 11.10 1.73 9.34
CA ALA A 5 9.78 1.40 9.84
C ALA A 5 9.84 0.17 10.77
N LEU A 6 10.59 -0.86 10.39
CA LEU A 6 10.81 -2.05 11.20
C LEU A 6 11.50 -1.70 12.53
N LYS A 7 12.54 -0.88 12.48
CA LYS A 7 13.26 -0.41 13.68
C LYS A 7 12.36 0.42 14.61
N ASN A 8 11.50 1.27 14.06
CA ASN A 8 10.71 2.23 14.84
C ASN A 8 9.34 1.71 15.29
N LEU A 9 8.72 0.84 14.50
CA LEU A 9 7.34 0.36 14.71
C LEU A 9 7.27 -1.14 15.06
N GLY A 10 8.40 -1.84 14.97
CA GLY A 10 8.48 -3.29 15.20
C GLY A 10 7.84 -4.10 14.09
N HIS A 11 7.91 -5.43 14.19
CA HIS A 11 7.34 -6.33 13.18
C HIS A 11 5.83 -6.13 12.99
N VAL A 12 5.40 -6.38 11.75
CA VAL A 12 4.00 -6.39 11.33
C VAL A 12 3.45 -7.79 11.57
N GLU A 13 2.31 -7.88 12.23
CA GLU A 13 1.63 -9.16 12.44
C GLU A 13 0.71 -9.53 11.25
N THR A 14 0.20 -10.76 11.26
CA THR A 14 -0.77 -11.21 10.26
C THR A 14 -2.01 -10.31 10.26
N GLY A 15 -2.31 -9.72 9.11
CA GLY A 15 -3.45 -8.79 8.97
C GLY A 15 -3.11 -7.33 9.34
N GLU A 16 -1.85 -7.02 9.64
CA GLU A 16 -1.36 -5.64 9.77
C GLU A 16 -0.56 -5.22 8.53
N MET A 17 -0.35 -3.91 8.38
CA MET A 17 0.60 -3.33 7.44
C MET A 17 1.14 -1.99 7.97
N TYR A 18 2.29 -1.55 7.48
CA TYR A 18 2.70 -0.16 7.65
C TYR A 18 1.96 0.72 6.65
N ALA A 19 1.27 1.74 7.13
CA ALA A 19 0.61 2.71 6.28
C ALA A 19 0.67 4.13 6.84
N PHE A 20 0.41 5.11 5.98
CA PHE A 20 0.25 6.49 6.40
C PHE A 20 -1.19 6.72 6.82
N GLU A 21 -1.41 7.06 8.09
CA GLU A 21 -2.76 7.23 8.61
C GLU A 21 -3.48 8.45 7.98
N ARG A 22 -2.72 9.52 7.64
CA ARG A 22 -3.31 10.81 7.22
C ARG A 22 -2.52 11.59 6.16
N ALA A 23 -1.23 11.29 5.97
CA ALA A 23 -0.33 12.22 5.29
C ALA A 23 -0.53 12.28 3.77
N LEU A 24 -0.74 11.16 3.08
CA LEU A 24 -0.65 11.16 1.62
C LEU A 24 -1.81 11.87 0.92
N VAL A 25 -3.03 11.68 1.39
CA VAL A 25 -4.24 12.21 0.74
C VAL A 25 -4.38 13.72 0.92
N ALA A 26 -3.80 14.29 1.98
CA ALA A 26 -3.87 15.72 2.31
C ALA A 26 -2.60 16.52 1.91
N GLY A 27 -1.73 15.99 1.04
CA GLY A 27 -0.51 16.67 0.61
C GLY A 27 0.65 16.64 1.62
N GLY A 28 0.58 15.74 2.60
CA GLY A 28 1.62 15.51 3.59
C GLY A 28 2.83 14.76 3.03
N LYS A 29 3.99 14.98 3.67
CA LYS A 29 5.27 14.39 3.26
C LYS A 29 5.31 12.88 3.54
N MET A 30 5.86 12.12 2.60
CA MET A 30 6.20 10.70 2.77
C MET A 30 7.42 10.54 3.69
N VAL A 31 7.23 10.65 5.00
CA VAL A 31 8.29 10.46 6.00
C VAL A 31 7.97 9.27 6.91
N VAL A 32 9.00 8.50 7.27
CA VAL A 32 8.85 7.26 8.08
C VAL A 32 8.17 7.54 9.41
N ASP A 33 8.41 8.70 10.01
CA ASP A 33 7.81 9.12 11.29
C ASP A 33 6.28 9.27 11.23
N ARG A 34 5.68 9.21 10.03
CA ARG A 34 4.22 9.24 9.81
C ARG A 34 3.65 7.88 9.39
N LEU A 35 4.47 6.82 9.37
CA LEU A 35 3.98 5.46 9.25
C LEU A 35 3.43 4.99 10.60
N ALA A 36 2.34 4.24 10.53
CA ALA A 36 1.76 3.52 11.64
C ALA A 36 1.47 2.09 11.23
N LYS A 37 1.39 1.17 12.20
CA LYS A 37 0.82 -0.15 11.97
C LYS A 37 -0.71 -0.02 11.94
N VAL A 38 -1.32 -0.50 10.87
CA VAL A 38 -2.77 -0.43 10.66
C VAL A 38 -3.30 -1.80 10.28
N ARG A 39 -4.60 -2.03 10.51
CA ARG A 39 -5.29 -3.25 10.06
C ARG A 39 -5.44 -3.24 8.54
N LEU A 40 -4.88 -4.26 7.89
CA LEU A 40 -4.82 -4.41 6.44
C LEU A 40 -6.19 -4.27 5.78
N HIS A 41 -7.17 -5.09 6.21
CA HIS A 41 -8.49 -5.12 5.59
C HIS A 41 -9.23 -3.78 5.73
N GLN A 42 -9.20 -3.18 6.91
CA GLN A 42 -9.84 -1.88 7.17
C GLN A 42 -9.17 -0.78 6.32
N HIS A 43 -7.85 -0.75 6.29
CA HIS A 43 -7.10 0.26 5.56
C HIS A 43 -7.33 0.16 4.05
N LEU A 44 -7.26 -1.05 3.48
CA LEU A 44 -7.54 -1.27 2.05
C LEU A 44 -8.99 -0.96 1.67
N THR A 45 -9.95 -1.21 2.57
CA THR A 45 -11.36 -0.87 2.34
C THR A 45 -11.54 0.64 2.24
N ILE A 46 -10.90 1.41 3.13
CA ILE A 46 -10.92 2.88 3.08
C ILE A 46 -10.27 3.39 1.79
N LEU A 47 -9.09 2.87 1.41
CA LEU A 47 -8.41 3.27 0.17
C LEU A 47 -9.29 3.05 -1.06
N ARG A 48 -10.02 1.93 -1.12
CA ARG A 48 -10.96 1.62 -2.21
C ARG A 48 -12.16 2.57 -2.27
N GLN A 49 -12.60 3.11 -1.13
CA GLN A 49 -13.67 4.11 -1.09
C GLN A 49 -13.19 5.49 -1.55
N LEU A 50 -11.90 5.80 -1.34
CA LEU A 50 -11.32 7.09 -1.72
C LEU A 50 -10.95 7.16 -3.20
N ALA A 51 -10.53 6.05 -3.81
CA ALA A 51 -10.23 6.00 -5.23
C ALA A 51 -10.44 4.59 -5.80
N ALA A 52 -10.87 4.52 -7.06
CA ALA A 52 -10.88 3.26 -7.78
C ALA A 52 -9.45 2.72 -7.92
N PRO A 53 -9.21 1.42 -7.69
CA PRO A 53 -7.89 0.84 -7.89
C PRO A 53 -7.47 1.02 -9.35
N SER A 54 -6.27 1.58 -9.55
CA SER A 54 -5.63 1.64 -10.86
C SER A 54 -4.55 0.58 -10.94
N PHE A 55 -4.45 -0.06 -12.10
CA PHE A 55 -3.38 -0.99 -12.37
C PHE A 55 -2.19 -0.22 -12.95
N PRO A 56 -0.97 -0.42 -12.42
CA PRO A 56 0.23 0.08 -13.08
C PRO A 56 0.30 -0.47 -14.50
N ALA A 57 0.66 0.37 -15.47
CA ALA A 57 0.75 -0.03 -16.87
C ALA A 57 1.69 -1.24 -17.11
N SER A 58 2.69 -1.40 -16.24
CA SER A 58 3.62 -2.55 -16.23
C SER A 58 2.97 -3.89 -15.90
N ILE A 59 1.83 -3.92 -15.19
CA ILE A 59 1.08 -5.17 -14.92
C ILE A 59 0.20 -5.53 -16.12
N SER A 60 -0.26 -4.53 -16.90
CA SER A 60 -1.09 -4.76 -18.09
C SER A 60 -0.32 -5.46 -19.22
N SER A 61 1.01 -5.27 -19.32
CA SER A 61 1.85 -5.99 -20.27
C SER A 61 1.94 -7.49 -19.98
N ASP A 62 1.90 -7.89 -18.71
CA ASP A 62 2.01 -9.29 -18.31
C ASP A 62 0.69 -10.05 -18.52
N ILE A 63 -0.45 -9.39 -18.28
CA ILE A 63 -1.79 -9.99 -18.52
C ILE A 63 -2.04 -10.25 -20.02
N LYS A 64 -1.45 -9.45 -20.91
CA LYS A 64 -1.56 -9.65 -22.36
C LYS A 64 -0.75 -10.86 -22.85
N GLN A 65 0.36 -11.20 -22.20
CA GLN A 65 1.17 -12.38 -22.54
C GLN A 65 0.57 -13.71 -22.06
N MET A 66 -0.28 -13.70 -21.02
CA MET A 66 -0.99 -14.89 -20.56
C MET A 66 -2.19 -15.30 -21.44
N ASN A 67 -2.60 -14.47 -22.41
CA ASN A 67 -3.73 -14.72 -23.32
C ASN A 67 -3.28 -14.86 -24.80
N GLY A 68 -2.00 -15.14 -25.07
CA GLY A 68 -1.55 -15.49 -26.42
C GLY A 68 -2.21 -16.79 -26.91
N PRO A 69 -2.51 -16.93 -28.22
CA PRO A 69 -3.20 -18.09 -28.74
C PRO A 69 -2.38 -19.36 -28.48
N ARG A 70 -3.05 -20.41 -28.00
CA ARG A 70 -2.48 -21.76 -27.84
C ARG A 70 -2.05 -22.33 -29.17
#